data_AF-A0A3D3R0B0-F1
#
_entry.id   AF-A0A3D3R0B0-F1
#
_cell.length_a   1.000
_cell.length_b   1.000
_cell.length_c   1.000
_cell.angle_alpha   90.00
_cell.angle_beta   90.00
_cell.angle_gamma   90.00
#
_symmetry.space_group_name_H-M   'P 1'
#
loop_
_entity.id
_entity.type
_entity.pdbx_description
1 polymer ?
#
loop_
_entity_poly.entity_id
_entity_poly.type
_entity_poly.pdbx_seq_one_letter_code
_entity_poly.pdbx_strand_id
1 'polypeptide(L)'
;MASPSLTSAQQKKRTELTEHFVYDEVRIFYVKEGTGAVSPVDVDQNGVPDQVENVAKQIWAAHRLFCDVLKFPDPFESERYKGVNCIQVSIRDRSEMSNLNGVAYSRAQRARSIPEGKPTDRAIVMAIATQVDPIKNATPTHETFHLIQYGTTYFKNSWYLEGMARWAEHGTGKDGLGEVKYSPRGPWPQIPLHLKQLVNMKSESEHVLWNPIASRTDRDGFLSGVKLGKKLAG
;
A
#
# COMPACT_ATOMS: atom_id res chain seq x y z
N MET A 1 0.35 35.11 -38.73
CA MET A 1 -0.36 33.83 -38.54
C MET A 1 -0.31 33.47 -37.06
N ALA A 2 -1.43 33.63 -36.36
CA ALA A 2 -1.55 33.27 -34.95
C ALA A 2 -1.91 31.79 -34.84
N SER A 3 -1.11 31.01 -34.11
CA SER A 3 -1.44 29.62 -33.79
C SER A 3 -2.42 29.58 -32.61
N PRO A 4 -3.49 28.76 -32.66
CA PRO A 4 -4.50 28.73 -31.61
C PRO A 4 -3.98 28.01 -30.37
N SER A 5 -4.40 28.54 -29.22
CA SER A 5 -4.22 27.99 -27.89
C SER A 5 -4.90 26.63 -27.75
N LEU A 6 -4.14 25.63 -27.29
CA LEU A 6 -4.68 24.35 -26.87
C LEU A 6 -5.43 24.54 -25.54
N THR A 7 -6.72 24.21 -25.61
CA THR A 7 -7.70 24.15 -24.55
C THR A 7 -7.20 23.37 -23.34
N SER A 8 -7.22 24.01 -22.15
CA SER A 8 -7.05 23.32 -20.88
C SER A 8 -8.20 22.34 -20.68
N ALA A 9 -7.91 21.04 -20.67
CA ALA A 9 -8.85 20.03 -20.17
C ALA A 9 -9.24 20.42 -18.73
N GLN A 10 -10.53 20.67 -18.51
CA GLN A 10 -11.07 20.89 -17.16
C GLN A 10 -10.75 19.66 -16.31
N GLN A 11 -9.76 19.76 -15.43
CA GLN A 11 -9.56 18.78 -14.37
C GLN A 11 -10.85 18.72 -13.55
N LYS A 12 -11.53 17.58 -13.61
CA LYS A 12 -12.73 17.31 -12.80
C LYS A 12 -12.37 17.59 -11.34
N LYS A 13 -13.06 18.56 -10.72
CA LYS A 13 -12.79 18.97 -9.33
C LYS A 13 -12.94 17.75 -8.43
N ARG A 14 -11.88 17.40 -7.69
CA ARG A 14 -11.90 16.28 -6.74
C ARG A 14 -12.79 16.60 -5.55
N THR A 15 -13.41 15.57 -4.99
CA THR A 15 -14.24 15.71 -3.78
C THR A 15 -13.37 16.18 -2.61
N GLU A 16 -13.83 17.20 -1.91
CA GLU A 16 -13.20 17.68 -0.68
C GLU A 16 -13.45 16.66 0.43
N LEU A 17 -12.39 16.28 1.16
CA LEU A 17 -12.49 15.29 2.24
C LEU A 17 -12.60 16.06 3.56
N THR A 18 -13.78 16.01 4.17
CA THR A 18 -14.15 16.83 5.33
C THR A 18 -13.91 16.15 6.67
N GLU A 19 -13.86 14.81 6.66
CA GLU A 19 -13.63 14.01 7.87
C GLU A 19 -12.20 13.50 7.91
N HIS A 20 -11.69 13.28 9.12
CA HIS A 20 -10.42 12.59 9.34
C HIS A 20 -10.51 11.58 10.48
N PHE A 21 -9.59 10.62 10.47
CA PHE A 21 -9.38 9.65 11.53
C PHE A 21 -7.88 9.40 11.68
N VAL A 22 -7.40 9.31 12.92
CA VAL A 22 -5.99 9.07 13.24
C VAL A 22 -5.86 7.76 14.00
N TYR A 23 -4.98 6.89 13.52
CA TYR A 23 -4.61 5.64 14.17
C TYR A 23 -3.08 5.49 14.11
N ASP A 24 -2.42 5.76 15.24
CA ASP A 24 -0.96 5.83 15.33
C ASP A 24 -0.38 6.82 14.29
N GLU A 25 0.58 6.43 13.46
CA GLU A 25 1.11 7.21 12.34
C GLU A 25 0.17 7.36 11.13
N VAL A 26 -0.97 6.66 11.09
CA VAL A 26 -1.88 6.63 9.93
C VAL A 26 -2.96 7.69 10.06
N ARG A 27 -3.10 8.55 9.04
CA ARG A 27 -4.10 9.61 8.95
C ARG A 27 -5.01 9.36 7.76
N ILE A 28 -6.25 8.96 8.01
CA ILE A 28 -7.26 8.73 6.98
C ILE A 28 -8.10 10.00 6.80
N PHE A 29 -8.36 10.39 5.55
CA PHE A 29 -9.29 11.45 5.18
C PHE A 29 -10.41 10.85 4.32
N TYR A 30 -11.65 11.23 4.60
CA TYR A 30 -12.83 10.64 3.97
C TYR A 30 -14.03 11.60 3.96
N VAL A 31 -15.14 11.16 3.40
CA VAL A 31 -16.45 11.83 3.47
C VAL A 31 -17.53 10.81 3.82
N LYS A 32 -18.62 11.27 4.45
CA LYS A 32 -19.78 10.44 4.82
C LYS A 32 -20.93 10.54 3.82
N GLU A 33 -20.86 11.47 2.87
CA GLU A 33 -21.90 11.75 1.89
C GLU A 33 -21.34 11.91 0.47
N GLY A 34 -22.19 11.71 -0.54
CA GLY A 34 -21.84 11.81 -1.96
C GLY A 34 -21.20 10.53 -2.53
N THR A 35 -20.74 10.61 -3.79
CA THR A 35 -20.22 9.44 -4.53
C THR A 35 -18.97 8.81 -3.90
N GLY A 36 -18.18 9.62 -3.18
CA GLY A 36 -16.98 9.16 -2.47
C GLY A 36 -17.22 8.74 -1.02
N ALA A 37 -18.48 8.67 -0.57
CA ALA A 37 -18.82 8.32 0.80
C ALA A 37 -18.30 6.93 1.17
N VAL A 38 -17.77 6.81 2.38
CA VAL A 38 -17.50 5.51 3.01
C VAL A 38 -18.82 4.84 3.41
N SER A 39 -18.79 3.52 3.58
CA SER A 39 -19.89 2.79 4.20
C SER A 39 -20.24 3.42 5.54
N PRO A 40 -21.52 3.68 5.86
CA PRO A 40 -21.92 4.29 7.13
C PRO A 40 -21.96 3.31 8.30
N VAL A 41 -21.59 2.04 8.08
CA VAL A 41 -21.59 1.00 9.11
C VAL A 41 -20.55 1.36 10.19
N ASP A 42 -21.01 1.41 11.43
CA ASP A 42 -20.25 1.67 12.66
C ASP A 42 -20.86 0.74 13.73
N VAL A 43 -20.30 -0.47 13.87
CA VAL A 43 -20.91 -1.54 14.68
C VAL A 43 -20.70 -1.29 16.17
N ASP A 44 -19.56 -0.73 16.55
CA ASP A 44 -19.22 -0.45 17.95
C ASP A 44 -19.68 0.94 18.42
N GLN A 45 -20.26 1.75 17.52
CA GLN A 45 -20.83 3.07 17.77
C GLN A 45 -19.80 4.08 18.26
N ASN A 46 -18.55 3.96 17.82
CA ASN A 46 -17.46 4.85 18.22
C ASN A 46 -17.46 6.18 17.42
N GLY A 47 -18.34 6.34 16.43
CA GLY A 47 -18.50 7.53 15.60
C GLY A 47 -17.62 7.54 14.33
N VAL A 48 -16.80 6.51 14.14
CA VAL A 48 -15.94 6.30 12.98
C VAL A 48 -16.45 5.07 12.23
N PRO A 49 -16.72 5.18 10.91
CA PRO A 49 -17.18 4.01 10.17
C PRO A 49 -16.15 2.87 10.16
N ASP A 50 -16.61 1.63 10.32
CA ASP A 50 -15.79 0.42 10.37
C ASP A 50 -14.84 0.32 9.16
N GLN A 51 -15.28 0.76 7.98
CA GLN A 51 -14.44 0.78 6.79
C GLN A 51 -13.18 1.63 6.97
N VAL A 52 -13.31 2.81 7.58
CA VAL A 52 -12.21 3.74 7.84
C VAL A 52 -11.22 3.12 8.82
N GLU A 53 -11.73 2.56 9.91
CA GLU A 53 -10.91 1.87 10.90
C GLU A 53 -10.18 0.66 10.32
N ASN A 54 -10.87 -0.17 9.54
CA ASN A 54 -10.28 -1.37 8.96
C ASN A 54 -9.19 -1.03 7.94
N VAL A 55 -9.36 0.02 7.13
CA VAL A 55 -8.28 0.53 6.27
C VAL A 55 -7.08 0.96 7.12
N ALA A 56 -7.29 1.76 8.17
CA ALA A 56 -6.22 2.23 9.04
C ALA A 56 -5.47 1.07 9.73
N LYS A 57 -6.20 0.12 10.31
CA LYS A 57 -5.67 -1.07 10.98
C LYS A 57 -4.86 -1.96 10.01
N GLN A 58 -5.32 -2.15 8.78
CA GLN A 58 -4.59 -2.95 7.79
C GLN A 58 -3.29 -2.28 7.35
N ILE A 59 -3.27 -0.96 7.18
CA ILE A 59 -2.06 -0.19 6.84
C ILE A 59 -1.05 -0.24 7.98
N TRP A 60 -1.51 0.02 9.20
CA TRP A 60 -0.68 -0.08 10.40
C TRP A 60 -0.09 -1.49 10.53
N ALA A 61 -0.94 -2.53 10.43
CA ALA A 61 -0.48 -3.91 10.52
C ALA A 61 0.52 -4.27 9.41
N ALA A 62 0.32 -3.77 8.18
CA ALA A 62 1.26 -3.94 7.09
C ALA A 62 2.61 -3.26 7.37
N HIS A 63 2.62 -2.00 7.84
CA HIS A 63 3.86 -1.30 8.20
C HIS A 63 4.61 -2.06 9.30
N ARG A 64 3.94 -2.41 10.41
CA ARG A 64 4.53 -3.21 11.50
C ARG A 64 5.06 -4.56 11.01
N LEU A 65 4.30 -5.25 10.17
CA LEU A 65 4.73 -6.52 9.61
C LEU A 65 6.01 -6.35 8.79
N PHE A 66 6.02 -5.45 7.82
CA PHE A 66 7.13 -5.36 6.90
C PHE A 66 8.37 -4.71 7.53
N CYS A 67 8.20 -3.63 8.28
CA CYS A 67 9.30 -2.86 8.84
C CYS A 67 9.77 -3.44 10.19
N ASP A 68 8.87 -3.70 11.13
CA ASP A 68 9.27 -4.13 12.48
C ASP A 68 9.55 -5.63 12.55
N VAL A 69 8.76 -6.46 11.86
CA VAL A 69 8.90 -7.91 11.92
C VAL A 69 9.85 -8.44 10.85
N LEU A 70 9.61 -8.10 9.58
CA LEU A 70 10.39 -8.58 8.43
C LEU A 70 11.60 -7.72 8.09
N LYS A 71 11.79 -6.59 8.79
CA LYS A 71 12.97 -5.73 8.70
C LYS A 71 13.23 -5.15 7.30
N PHE A 72 12.17 -4.94 6.51
CA PHE A 72 12.27 -4.08 5.34
C PHE A 72 12.63 -2.64 5.76
N PRO A 73 13.34 -1.88 4.91
CA PRO A 73 13.70 -0.49 5.22
C PRO A 73 12.45 0.34 5.51
N ASP A 74 12.40 0.95 6.69
CA ASP A 74 11.27 1.78 7.09
C ASP A 74 11.24 3.07 6.26
N PRO A 75 10.12 3.39 5.56
CA PRO A 75 10.01 4.64 4.83
C PRO A 75 10.14 5.89 5.72
N PHE A 76 9.88 5.82 7.03
CA PHE A 76 10.10 6.96 7.94
C PHE A 76 11.57 7.25 8.22
N GLU A 77 12.43 6.23 8.11
CA GLU A 77 13.88 6.35 8.28
C GLU A 77 14.61 6.55 6.93
N SER A 78 13.88 6.59 5.82
CA SER A 78 14.47 6.74 4.49
C SER A 78 15.05 8.13 4.26
N GLU A 79 16.26 8.19 3.70
CA GLU A 79 16.87 9.45 3.24
C GLU A 79 16.02 10.20 2.19
N ARG A 80 15.17 9.48 1.45
CA ARG A 80 14.25 10.07 0.48
C ARG A 80 13.12 10.85 1.16
N TYR A 81 12.74 10.44 2.36
CA TYR A 81 11.56 10.89 3.08
C TYR A 81 11.91 11.58 4.40
N LYS A 82 12.98 12.39 4.41
CA LYS A 82 13.44 13.11 5.61
C LYS A 82 12.30 13.87 6.32
N GLY A 83 12.10 13.55 7.59
CA GLY A 83 11.11 14.19 8.45
C GLY A 83 9.66 13.81 8.16
N VAL A 84 9.41 12.77 7.36
CA VAL A 84 8.07 12.15 7.28
C VAL A 84 7.77 11.47 8.60
N ASN A 85 6.56 11.68 9.10
CA ASN A 85 6.11 11.18 10.40
C ASN A 85 4.68 10.64 10.37
N CYS A 86 4.07 10.53 9.19
CA CYS A 86 2.76 9.91 9.03
C CYS A 86 2.54 9.34 7.63
N ILE A 87 1.62 8.39 7.54
CA ILE A 87 1.04 7.89 6.29
C ILE A 87 -0.32 8.57 6.12
N GLN A 88 -0.47 9.38 5.07
CA GLN A 88 -1.71 10.05 4.76
C GLN A 88 -2.49 9.29 3.68
N VAL A 89 -3.73 8.94 4.00
CA VAL A 89 -4.60 8.16 3.13
C VAL A 89 -5.83 8.97 2.78
N SER A 90 -6.17 9.01 1.51
CA SER A 90 -7.46 9.54 1.05
C SER A 90 -8.37 8.39 0.62
N ILE A 91 -9.53 8.21 1.27
CA ILE A 91 -10.57 7.33 0.73
C ILE A 91 -11.39 8.14 -0.27
N ARG A 92 -11.49 7.66 -1.51
CA ARG A 92 -12.13 8.40 -2.62
C ARG A 92 -12.94 7.48 -3.52
N ASP A 93 -13.85 8.05 -4.29
CA ASP A 93 -14.44 7.30 -5.39
C ASP A 93 -13.38 6.90 -6.42
N ARG A 94 -13.48 5.68 -6.96
CA ARG A 94 -12.49 5.18 -7.94
C ARG A 94 -12.39 6.02 -9.20
N SER A 95 -13.45 6.74 -9.59
CA SER A 95 -13.40 7.64 -10.75
C SER A 95 -12.47 8.85 -10.54
N GLU A 96 -12.15 9.19 -9.29
CA GLU A 96 -11.13 10.19 -8.93
C GLU A 96 -9.71 9.63 -8.92
N MET A 97 -9.57 8.30 -9.05
CA MET A 97 -8.33 7.53 -8.91
C MET A 97 -8.00 6.73 -10.18
N SER A 98 -8.35 7.24 -11.36
CA SER A 98 -8.13 6.54 -12.64
C SER A 98 -8.74 5.13 -12.69
N ASN A 99 -9.85 4.92 -11.96
CA ASN A 99 -10.53 3.63 -11.77
C ASN A 99 -9.71 2.54 -11.07
N LEU A 100 -8.62 2.89 -10.41
CA LEU A 100 -7.82 1.97 -9.58
C LEU A 100 -8.46 1.73 -8.21
N ASN A 101 -8.15 0.59 -7.59
CA ASN A 101 -8.54 0.31 -6.21
C ASN A 101 -7.66 1.04 -5.19
N GLY A 102 -6.41 1.28 -5.55
CA GLY A 102 -5.41 1.92 -4.71
C GLY A 102 -4.38 2.67 -5.56
N VAL A 103 -3.69 3.63 -4.96
CA VAL A 103 -2.49 4.24 -5.53
C VAL A 103 -1.61 4.86 -4.45
N ALA A 104 -0.36 4.44 -4.39
CA ALA A 104 0.69 5.04 -3.60
C ALA A 104 1.49 6.08 -4.39
N TYR A 105 1.83 7.20 -3.75
CA TYR A 105 2.59 8.28 -4.36
C TYR A 105 4.04 8.30 -3.87
N SER A 106 4.98 8.24 -4.81
CA SER A 106 6.41 8.17 -4.51
C SER A 106 7.06 9.47 -3.99
N ARG A 107 6.28 10.54 -3.76
CA ARG A 107 6.78 11.82 -3.25
C ARG A 107 6.11 12.13 -1.92
N ALA A 108 6.92 12.40 -0.91
CA ALA A 108 6.42 12.95 0.35
C ALA A 108 5.92 14.39 0.15
N GLN A 109 4.92 14.79 0.93
CA GLN A 109 4.34 16.12 0.92
C GLN A 109 4.18 16.66 2.34
N ARG A 110 3.76 17.92 2.48
CA ARG A 110 3.29 18.44 3.76
C ARG A 110 2.01 17.70 4.15
N ALA A 111 1.93 17.25 5.40
CA ALA A 111 0.70 16.62 5.90
C ALA A 111 -0.44 17.64 5.91
N ARG A 112 -1.68 17.17 5.70
CA ARG A 112 -2.86 17.99 5.87
C ARG A 112 -2.99 18.42 7.34
N SER A 113 -3.45 19.65 7.54
CA SER A 113 -3.69 20.20 8.87
C SER A 113 -4.86 19.49 9.52
N ILE A 114 -4.65 18.97 10.72
CA ILE A 114 -5.66 18.37 11.60
C ILE A 114 -5.35 18.80 13.05
N PRO A 115 -6.34 18.80 13.96
CA PRO A 115 -6.13 19.19 15.36
C PRO A 115 -5.00 18.45 16.09
N GLU A 116 -4.80 17.16 15.76
CA GLU A 116 -3.80 16.27 16.36
C GLU A 116 -2.40 16.44 15.75
N GLY A 117 -2.29 17.17 14.64
CA GLY A 117 -1.08 17.32 13.85
C GLY A 117 -0.29 18.59 14.14
N LYS A 118 0.95 18.66 13.65
CA LYS A 118 1.80 19.84 13.69
C LYS A 118 1.96 20.45 12.30
N PRO A 119 2.12 21.78 12.18
CA PRO A 119 2.33 22.44 10.88
C PRO A 119 3.58 21.97 10.11
N THR A 120 4.53 21.35 10.81
CA THR A 120 5.78 20.79 10.29
C THR A 120 5.65 19.34 9.83
N ASP A 121 4.51 18.69 10.07
CA ASP A 121 4.32 17.28 9.72
C ASP A 121 4.45 17.06 8.21
N ARG A 122 5.07 15.93 7.86
CA ARG A 122 5.23 15.49 6.49
C ARG A 122 4.68 14.08 6.33
N ALA A 123 4.04 13.85 5.21
CA ALA A 123 3.36 12.59 4.91
C ALA A 123 3.90 11.96 3.63
N ILE A 124 4.05 10.64 3.68
CA ILE A 124 3.93 9.79 2.49
C ILE A 124 2.44 9.49 2.27
N VAL A 125 2.04 9.28 1.02
CA VAL A 125 0.64 9.45 0.63
C VAL A 125 0.17 8.30 -0.22
N MET A 126 -1.05 7.87 0.04
CA MET A 126 -1.79 6.99 -0.86
C MET A 126 -3.28 7.34 -0.90
N ALA A 127 -3.98 6.76 -1.87
CA ALA A 127 -5.42 6.80 -1.92
C ALA A 127 -5.98 5.39 -2.06
N ILE A 128 -7.12 5.13 -1.43
CA ILE A 128 -7.85 3.86 -1.48
C ILE A 128 -9.26 4.15 -2.00
N ALA A 129 -9.76 3.32 -2.91
CA ALA A 129 -11.08 3.50 -3.44
C ALA A 129 -12.14 3.11 -2.39
N THR A 130 -13.22 3.89 -2.27
CA THR A 130 -14.32 3.61 -1.33
C THR A 130 -15.02 2.27 -1.62
N GLN A 131 -14.89 1.76 -2.84
CA GLN A 131 -15.40 0.44 -3.23
C GLN A 131 -14.57 -0.73 -2.68
N VAL A 132 -13.42 -0.47 -2.07
CA VAL A 132 -12.59 -1.50 -1.43
C VAL A 132 -13.19 -1.88 -0.09
N ASP A 133 -13.53 -3.17 0.06
CA ASP A 133 -13.82 -3.81 1.35
C ASP A 133 -12.48 -4.27 1.96
N PRO A 134 -11.91 -3.56 2.95
CA PRO A 134 -10.58 -3.84 3.50
C PRO A 134 -10.50 -5.20 4.22
N ILE A 135 -11.64 -5.79 4.61
CA ILE A 135 -11.68 -7.11 5.23
C ILE A 135 -11.40 -8.21 4.19
N LYS A 136 -11.80 -7.98 2.93
CA LYS A 136 -11.71 -8.97 1.84
C LYS A 136 -10.63 -8.66 0.81
N ASN A 137 -10.07 -7.46 0.85
CA ASN A 137 -9.17 -6.98 -0.18
C ASN A 137 -7.91 -6.35 0.45
N ALA A 138 -6.75 -6.88 0.07
CA ALA A 138 -5.45 -6.46 0.58
C ALA A 138 -4.89 -5.19 -0.11
N THR A 139 -5.70 -4.42 -0.84
CA THR A 139 -5.24 -3.18 -1.49
C THR A 139 -4.54 -2.23 -0.51
N PRO A 140 -5.02 -1.97 0.72
CA PRO A 140 -4.28 -1.14 1.67
C PRO A 140 -2.90 -1.71 2.03
N THR A 141 -2.75 -3.03 2.15
CA THR A 141 -1.43 -3.68 2.30
C THR A 141 -0.56 -3.43 1.06
N HIS A 142 -1.11 -3.66 -0.13
CA HIS A 142 -0.41 -3.51 -1.41
C HIS A 142 0.20 -2.09 -1.56
N GLU A 143 -0.63 -1.07 -1.33
CA GLU A 143 -0.19 0.32 -1.42
C GLU A 143 0.81 0.70 -0.32
N THR A 144 0.66 0.15 0.89
CA THR A 144 1.64 0.32 1.97
C THR A 144 3.00 -0.24 1.55
N PHE A 145 3.03 -1.39 0.89
CA PHE A 145 4.26 -1.99 0.41
C PHE A 145 4.93 -1.14 -0.68
N HIS A 146 4.16 -0.51 -1.57
CA HIS A 146 4.71 0.46 -2.51
C HIS A 146 5.39 1.65 -1.83
N LEU A 147 4.86 2.15 -0.71
CA LEU A 147 5.50 3.23 0.04
C LEU A 147 6.90 2.82 0.55
N ILE A 148 7.02 1.58 1.06
CA ILE A 148 8.30 0.97 1.47
C ILE A 148 9.25 0.87 0.27
N GLN A 149 8.79 0.34 -0.87
CA GLN A 149 9.60 0.21 -2.08
C GLN A 149 10.10 1.56 -2.59
N TYR A 150 9.24 2.58 -2.61
CA TYR A 150 9.62 3.93 -3.01
C TYR A 150 10.61 4.57 -2.03
N GLY A 151 10.50 4.30 -0.72
CA GLY A 151 11.47 4.71 0.27
C GLY A 151 12.83 4.02 0.11
N THR A 152 12.83 2.78 -0.39
CA THR A 152 14.03 1.95 -0.53
C THR A 152 14.82 2.24 -1.81
N THR A 153 14.13 2.47 -2.93
CA THR A 153 14.79 2.62 -4.24
C THR A 153 14.01 3.51 -5.21
N TYR A 154 14.73 4.05 -6.20
CA TYR A 154 14.15 4.74 -7.35
C TYR A 154 13.74 3.78 -8.48
N PHE A 155 14.01 2.49 -8.33
CA PHE A 155 13.70 1.45 -9.30
C PHE A 155 12.18 1.21 -9.39
N LYS A 156 11.61 1.36 -10.60
CA LYS A 156 10.15 1.31 -10.84
C LYS A 156 9.72 0.26 -11.86
N ASN A 157 10.52 -0.78 -12.09
CA ASN A 157 10.09 -1.86 -12.98
C ASN A 157 8.92 -2.63 -12.36
N SER A 158 7.91 -2.98 -13.17
CA SER A 158 6.66 -3.57 -12.67
C SER A 158 6.84 -4.94 -12.04
N TRP A 159 7.77 -5.77 -12.52
CA TRP A 159 8.07 -7.05 -11.87
C TRP A 159 8.57 -6.87 -10.42
N TYR A 160 9.23 -5.75 -10.14
CA TYR A 160 9.66 -5.42 -8.79
C TYR A 160 8.52 -4.78 -7.99
N LEU A 161 7.90 -3.72 -8.52
CA LEU A 161 6.84 -3.02 -7.80
C LEU A 161 5.62 -3.92 -7.58
N GLU A 162 4.92 -4.25 -8.66
CA GLU A 162 3.66 -5.00 -8.62
C GLU A 162 3.87 -6.43 -8.13
N GLY A 163 4.91 -7.11 -8.60
CA GLY A 163 5.20 -8.49 -8.21
C GLY A 163 5.45 -8.67 -6.72
N MET A 164 6.22 -7.78 -6.13
CA MET A 164 6.57 -7.87 -4.72
C MET A 164 5.44 -7.32 -3.83
N ALA A 165 4.72 -6.29 -4.28
CA ALA A 165 3.51 -5.84 -3.58
C ALA A 165 2.43 -6.92 -3.58
N ARG A 166 2.32 -7.70 -4.65
CA ARG A 166 1.43 -8.87 -4.72
C ARG A 166 1.86 -10.00 -3.77
N TRP A 167 3.16 -10.29 -3.67
CA TRP A 167 3.69 -11.16 -2.61
C TRP A 167 3.31 -10.66 -1.21
N ALA A 168 3.45 -9.35 -0.98
CA ALA A 168 3.16 -8.72 0.31
C ALA A 168 1.69 -8.86 0.73
N GLU A 169 0.74 -8.87 -0.22
CA GLU A 169 -0.67 -9.15 0.07
C GLU A 169 -0.84 -10.48 0.82
N HIS A 170 -0.16 -11.54 0.37
CA HIS A 170 -0.23 -12.87 1.00
C HIS A 170 0.33 -12.87 2.42
N GLY A 171 1.39 -12.08 2.67
CA GLY A 171 2.02 -11.96 3.99
C GLY A 171 1.10 -11.39 5.07
N THR A 172 0.13 -10.54 4.68
CA THR A 172 -0.95 -10.06 5.57
C THR A 172 -2.24 -10.89 5.46
N GLY A 173 -2.32 -11.77 4.47
CA GLY A 173 -3.48 -12.61 4.18
C GLY A 173 -3.42 -13.96 4.89
N LYS A 174 -4.50 -14.75 4.72
CA LYS A 174 -4.56 -16.14 5.23
C LYS A 174 -3.68 -17.10 4.42
N ASP A 175 -3.32 -16.72 3.20
CA ASP A 175 -2.65 -17.56 2.22
C ASP A 175 -1.12 -17.61 2.42
N GLY A 176 -0.56 -16.77 3.31
CA GLY A 176 0.83 -16.82 3.76
C GLY A 176 1.84 -16.47 2.67
N LEU A 177 2.43 -17.48 2.03
CA LEU A 177 3.51 -17.31 1.05
C LEU A 177 3.02 -17.16 -0.41
N GLY A 178 1.73 -17.40 -0.66
CA GLY A 178 1.17 -17.43 -2.01
C GLY A 178 1.62 -18.66 -2.84
N GLU A 179 1.12 -18.75 -4.07
CA GLU A 179 1.44 -19.86 -4.97
C GLU A 179 2.85 -19.72 -5.54
N VAL A 180 3.63 -20.82 -5.49
CA VAL A 180 4.98 -20.93 -6.01
C VAL A 180 4.96 -21.77 -7.28
N LYS A 181 5.30 -21.17 -8.45
CA LYS A 181 5.28 -21.87 -9.76
C LYS A 181 6.63 -22.45 -10.18
N TYR A 182 7.71 -22.10 -9.48
CA TYR A 182 9.02 -22.71 -9.65
C TYR A 182 9.46 -23.44 -8.40
N SER A 183 10.27 -24.48 -8.56
CA SER A 183 10.88 -25.14 -7.40
C SER A 183 11.58 -24.10 -6.51
N PRO A 184 11.40 -24.11 -5.18
CA PRO A 184 12.24 -23.34 -4.26
C PRO A 184 13.74 -23.70 -4.36
N ARG A 185 14.04 -24.87 -4.95
CA ARG A 185 15.40 -25.32 -5.32
C ARG A 185 15.71 -25.10 -6.81
N GLY A 186 14.82 -24.43 -7.54
CA GLY A 186 14.89 -24.16 -8.99
C GLY A 186 16.11 -23.31 -9.37
N PRO A 187 16.33 -23.05 -10.67
CA PRO A 187 17.64 -22.67 -11.23
C PRO A 187 17.98 -21.21 -10.94
N TRP A 188 18.15 -20.87 -9.67
CA TRP A 188 18.58 -19.56 -9.23
C TRP A 188 20.13 -19.48 -9.25
N PRO A 189 20.71 -18.41 -9.84
CA PRO A 189 20.04 -17.30 -10.50
C PRO A 189 19.36 -17.74 -11.81
N GLN A 190 18.17 -17.19 -12.05
CA GLN A 190 17.33 -17.50 -13.21
C GLN A 190 18.18 -17.53 -14.50
N ILE A 191 17.99 -18.56 -15.33
CA ILE A 191 18.70 -18.67 -16.62
C ILE A 191 18.45 -17.40 -17.47
N PRO A 192 19.36 -17.01 -18.37
CA PRO A 192 19.24 -15.75 -19.12
C PRO A 192 17.91 -15.58 -19.87
N LEU A 193 17.29 -16.67 -20.32
CA LEU A 193 15.97 -16.65 -20.94
C LEU A 193 14.87 -16.16 -19.99
N HIS A 194 14.87 -16.66 -18.75
CA HIS A 194 13.88 -16.27 -17.74
C HIS A 194 14.11 -14.83 -17.26
N LEU A 195 15.36 -14.36 -17.19
CA LEU A 195 15.64 -12.95 -16.89
C LEU A 195 15.06 -12.00 -17.95
N LYS A 196 15.15 -12.36 -19.24
CA LYS A 196 14.53 -11.59 -20.34
C LYS A 196 13.00 -11.58 -20.27
N GLN A 197 12.39 -12.63 -19.73
CA GLN A 197 10.94 -12.67 -19.54
C GLN A 197 10.53 -11.83 -18.33
N LEU A 198 11.28 -11.94 -17.21
CA LEU A 198 11.00 -11.24 -15.96
C LEU A 198 10.85 -9.73 -16.13
N VAL A 199 11.73 -9.09 -16.91
CA VAL A 199 11.69 -7.63 -17.11
C VAL A 199 10.39 -7.13 -17.75
N ASN A 200 9.62 -8.02 -18.39
CA ASN A 200 8.34 -7.71 -19.02
C ASN A 200 7.12 -8.13 -18.17
N MET A 201 7.34 -8.74 -16.99
CA MET A 201 6.27 -9.18 -16.10
C MET A 201 5.77 -8.05 -15.20
N LYS A 202 4.56 -8.23 -14.64
CA LYS A 202 3.97 -7.37 -13.62
C LYS A 202 3.76 -8.17 -12.33
N SER A 203 2.52 -8.29 -11.86
CA SER A 203 2.14 -9.03 -10.67
C SER A 203 2.46 -10.52 -10.79
N GLU A 204 2.45 -11.10 -11.99
CA GLU A 204 2.72 -12.53 -12.23
C GLU A 204 4.14 -12.92 -11.81
N SER A 205 5.04 -11.95 -11.71
CA SER A 205 6.40 -12.16 -11.20
C SER A 205 6.42 -12.61 -9.73
N GLU A 206 5.32 -12.45 -8.98
CA GLU A 206 5.17 -13.01 -7.62
C GLU A 206 5.46 -14.51 -7.61
N HIS A 207 4.87 -15.26 -8.54
CA HIS A 207 4.87 -16.73 -8.51
C HIS A 207 6.21 -17.33 -8.88
N VAL A 208 6.98 -16.58 -9.67
CA VAL A 208 8.19 -17.03 -10.33
C VAL A 208 9.46 -16.43 -9.74
N LEU A 209 9.33 -15.35 -8.97
CA LEU A 209 10.44 -14.65 -8.36
C LEU A 209 10.28 -14.53 -6.84
N TRP A 210 9.27 -13.78 -6.41
CA TRP A 210 9.16 -13.33 -5.01
C TRP A 210 8.72 -14.44 -4.06
N ASN A 211 7.66 -15.18 -4.42
CA ASN A 211 7.18 -16.32 -3.62
C ASN A 211 8.26 -17.43 -3.53
N PRO A 212 8.98 -17.79 -4.62
CA PRO A 212 10.13 -18.70 -4.52
C PRO A 212 11.26 -18.21 -3.61
N ILE A 213 11.63 -16.92 -3.66
CA ILE A 213 12.64 -16.35 -2.75
C ILE A 213 12.17 -16.49 -1.31
N ALA A 214 10.96 -16.03 -1.01
CA ALA A 214 10.39 -16.06 0.35
C ALA A 214 10.31 -17.50 0.89
N SER A 215 9.83 -18.45 0.08
CA SER A 215 9.79 -19.86 0.45
C SER A 215 11.18 -20.46 0.71
N ARG A 216 12.21 -20.03 -0.04
CA ARG A 216 13.58 -20.52 0.13
C ARG A 216 14.29 -19.91 1.34
N THR A 217 13.97 -18.66 1.70
CA THR A 217 14.55 -17.94 2.83
C THR A 217 13.80 -18.19 4.14
N ASP A 218 12.56 -18.68 4.10
CA ASP A 218 11.76 -19.01 5.27
C ASP A 218 12.15 -20.35 5.92
N ARG A 219 13.37 -20.43 6.45
CA ARG A 219 13.94 -21.68 7.00
C ARG A 219 13.16 -22.25 8.18
N ASP A 220 12.47 -21.41 8.94
CA ASP A 220 11.79 -21.79 10.19
C ASP A 220 10.26 -21.83 10.06
N GLY A 221 9.72 -21.68 8.83
CA GLY A 221 8.28 -21.52 8.62
C GLY A 221 7.71 -20.27 9.30
N PHE A 222 8.55 -19.25 9.48
CA PHE A 222 8.22 -17.97 10.09
C PHE A 222 7.13 -17.24 9.31
N LEU A 223 7.13 -17.35 7.98
CA LEU A 223 6.14 -16.72 7.10
C LEU A 223 4.79 -17.46 7.07
N SER A 224 4.59 -18.44 7.97
CA SER A 224 3.26 -19.00 8.22
C SER A 224 2.38 -18.04 9.03
N GLY A 225 1.10 -17.95 8.68
CA GLY A 225 0.15 -17.03 9.32
C GLY A 225 0.06 -17.15 10.85
N VAL A 226 0.34 -18.33 11.41
CA VAL A 226 0.35 -18.57 12.86
C VAL A 226 1.50 -17.88 13.58
N LYS A 227 2.72 -17.87 13.01
CA LYS A 227 3.88 -17.24 13.65
C LYS A 227 3.89 -15.74 13.43
N LEU A 228 3.49 -15.28 12.25
CA LEU A 228 3.32 -13.86 11.92
C LEU A 228 2.29 -13.18 12.82
N GLY A 229 1.12 -13.80 13.01
CA GLY A 229 0.06 -13.25 13.87
C GLY A 229 0.50 -13.09 15.33
N LYS A 230 1.28 -14.04 15.86
CA LYS A 230 1.80 -13.95 17.25
C LYS A 230 2.81 -12.82 17.44
N LYS A 231 3.60 -12.50 16.42
CA LYS A 231 4.58 -11.41 16.46
C LYS A 231 3.96 -10.03 16.26
N LEU A 232 2.83 -9.95 15.58
CA LEU A 232 2.06 -8.71 15.43
C LEU A 232 1.23 -8.37 16.68
N ALA A 233 0.90 -9.36 17.51
CA ALA A 233 0.06 -9.21 18.70
C ALA A 233 0.84 -8.95 20.01
N GLY A 234 2.18 -8.95 19.98
CA GLY A 234 3.03 -8.76 21.16
C GLY A 234 4.06 -7.67 20.93
#